data_AF-A0A968FVH9-F1
#
_entry.id   AF-A0A968FVH9-F1
#
_cell.length_a   1.000
_cell.length_b   1.000
_cell.length_c   1.000
_cell.angle_alpha   90.00
_cell.angle_beta   90.00
_cell.angle_gamma   90.00
#
_symmetry.space_group_name_H-M   'P 1'
#
loop_
_entity.id
_entity.type
_entity.pdbx_description
1 polymer ?
#
loop_
_entity_poly.entity_id
_entity_poly.type
_entity_poly.pdbx_seq_one_letter_code
_entity_poly.pdbx_strand_id
1 'polypeptide(L)'
;MKHPINFILLLFLFVLGGHDVEANESPFEKKLNEFIGIALKNNPQLREAQNQIEAAQEVPPQASSLEDPMLMFELKNVPVDSFAFDERNMTQKQVTLSQRLP
;
A
#
# COMPACT_ATOMS: atom_id res chain seq x y z
N MET A 1 50.34 -29.63 40.01
CA MET A 1 49.74 -28.37 40.51
C MET A 1 50.71 -27.18 40.36
N LYS A 2 51.08 -26.74 39.13
CA LYS A 2 52.00 -25.58 38.97
C LYS A 2 51.71 -24.61 37.82
N HIS A 3 50.59 -24.70 37.10
CA HIS A 3 50.25 -23.74 36.04
C HIS A 3 48.88 -23.01 36.11
N PRO A 4 48.13 -22.96 37.24
CA PRO A 4 46.87 -22.19 37.27
C PRO A 4 47.10 -20.68 37.09
N ILE A 5 48.29 -20.20 37.47
CA ILE A 5 48.69 -18.79 37.35
C ILE A 5 48.90 -18.39 35.88
N ASN A 6 49.50 -19.26 35.05
CA ASN A 6 49.66 -18.99 33.62
C ASN A 6 48.31 -18.93 32.91
N PHE A 7 47.33 -19.72 33.34
CA PHE A 7 45.98 -19.70 32.77
C PHE A 7 45.25 -18.39 33.11
N ILE A 8 45.38 -17.92 34.34
CA ILE A 8 44.82 -16.64 34.78
C ILE A 8 45.51 -15.48 34.05
N LEU A 9 46.83 -15.54 33.84
CA LEU A 9 47.56 -14.52 33.10
C LEU A 9 47.12 -14.44 31.62
N LEU A 10 46.87 -15.59 31.00
CA LEU A 10 46.42 -15.68 29.60
C LEU A 10 44.98 -15.17 29.45
N LEU A 11 44.11 -15.46 30.43
CA LEU A 11 42.76 -14.91 30.50
C LEU A 11 42.78 -13.39 30.68
N PHE A 12 43.69 -12.88 31.52
CA PHE A 12 43.87 -11.45 31.75
C PHE A 12 44.40 -10.73 30.49
N LEU A 13 45.28 -11.38 29.73
CA LEU A 13 45.80 -10.87 28.46
C LEU A 13 44.74 -10.84 27.36
N PHE A 14 43.79 -11.79 27.38
CA PHE A 14 42.65 -11.82 26.45
C PHE A 14 41.64 -10.71 26.76
N VAL A 15 41.37 -10.44 28.04
CA VAL A 15 40.49 -9.34 28.48
C VAL A 15 41.10 -7.96 28.18
N LEU A 16 42.43 -7.83 28.26
CA LEU A 16 43.14 -6.60 27.88
C LEU A 16 43.32 -6.43 26.37
N GLY A 17 43.25 -7.50 25.58
CA GLY A 17 43.38 -7.45 24.11
C GLY A 17 42.07 -7.18 23.37
N GLY A 18 40.94 -7.23 24.07
CA GLY A 18 39.61 -6.97 23.53
C GLY A 18 39.29 -5.48 23.47
N HIS A 19 40.08 -4.71 22.73
CA HIS A 19 39.65 -3.38 22.30
C HIS A 19 38.83 -3.59 21.03
N ASP A 20 37.56 -3.18 21.08
CA ASP A 20 36.70 -3.08 19.90
C ASP A 20 37.46 -2.31 18.82
N VAL A 21 37.86 -3.00 17.77
CA VAL A 21 38.35 -2.38 16.54
C VAL A 21 37.13 -1.69 15.96
N GLU A 22 36.90 -0.46 16.39
CA GLU A 22 35.97 0.45 15.74
C GLU A 22 36.50 0.59 14.31
N ALA A 23 35.77 0.00 13.36
CA ALA A 23 36.10 0.10 11.96
C ALA A 23 36.13 1.60 11.62
N ASN A 24 37.33 2.16 11.54
CA ASN A 24 37.55 3.55 11.21
C ASN A 24 37.17 3.72 9.73
N GLU A 25 35.86 3.91 9.48
CA GLU A 25 35.33 4.28 8.17
C GLU A 25 36.21 5.39 7.63
N SER A 26 36.77 5.17 6.43
CA SER A 26 37.67 6.17 5.87
C SER A 26 36.92 7.51 5.81
N PRO A 27 37.58 8.66 6.08
CA PRO A 27 36.89 9.97 6.05
C PRO A 27 36.15 10.23 4.73
N PHE A 28 36.59 9.57 3.65
CA PHE A 28 35.94 9.57 2.35
C PHE A 28 34.64 8.76 2.33
N GLU A 29 34.64 7.55 2.89
CA GLU A 29 33.48 6.67 2.96
C GLU A 29 32.34 7.30 3.78
N LYS A 30 32.68 7.93 4.91
CA LYS A 30 31.71 8.67 5.72
C LYS A 30 31.06 9.83 4.93
N LYS A 31 31.85 10.57 4.16
CA LYS A 31 31.37 11.67 3.30
C LYS A 31 30.52 11.16 2.14
N LEU A 32 30.90 10.03 1.54
CA LEU A 32 30.13 9.38 0.49
C LEU A 32 28.77 8.92 1.02
N ASN A 33 28.74 8.28 2.19
CA ASN A 33 27.51 7.86 2.85
C ASN A 33 26.60 9.06 3.21
N GLU A 34 27.19 10.18 3.63
CA GLU A 34 26.45 11.43 3.85
C GLU A 34 25.79 11.93 2.54
N PHE A 35 26.53 11.99 1.43
CA PHE A 35 25.97 12.39 0.14
C PHE A 35 24.91 11.41 -0.37
N ILE A 36 25.10 10.11 -0.18
CA ILE A 36 24.08 9.10 -0.50
C ILE A 36 22.82 9.34 0.33
N GLY A 37 22.95 9.61 1.63
CA GLY A 37 21.82 9.92 2.50
C GLY A 37 21.06 11.18 2.06
N ILE A 38 21.79 12.23 1.67
CA ILE A 38 21.20 13.46 1.12
C ILE A 38 20.49 13.18 -0.20
N ALA A 39 21.09 12.38 -1.09
CA ALA A 39 20.51 12.00 -2.36
C ALA A 39 19.22 11.19 -2.16
N LEU A 40 19.23 10.14 -1.31
CA LEU A 40 18.05 9.33 -1.01
C LEU A 40 16.91 10.16 -0.43
N LYS A 41 17.21 11.13 0.44
CA LYS A 41 16.19 11.99 1.07
C LYS A 41 15.55 12.99 0.10
N ASN A 42 16.34 13.53 -0.84
CA ASN A 42 15.92 14.62 -1.71
C ASN A 42 15.73 14.20 -3.18
N ASN A 43 15.83 12.91 -3.51
CA ASN A 43 15.67 12.44 -4.89
C ASN A 43 14.19 12.50 -5.32
N PRO A 44 13.82 13.35 -6.29
CA PRO A 44 12.44 13.46 -6.77
C PRO A 44 11.94 12.18 -7.46
N GLN A 45 12.83 11.40 -8.09
CA GLN A 45 12.46 10.15 -8.77
C GLN A 45 11.97 9.08 -7.79
N LEU A 46 12.57 9.01 -6.60
CA LEU A 46 12.14 8.08 -5.55
C LEU A 46 10.76 8.46 -5.01
N ARG A 47 10.51 9.76 -4.84
CA ARG A 47 9.20 10.27 -4.42
C ARG A 47 8.13 9.99 -5.48
N GLU A 48 8.45 10.18 -6.75
CA GLU A 48 7.56 9.86 -7.85
C GLU A 48 7.20 8.37 -7.87
N ALA A 49 8.19 7.49 -7.74
CA ALA A 49 7.97 6.05 -7.68
C ALA A 49 7.10 5.65 -6.47
N GLN A 50 7.33 6.25 -5.30
CA GLN A 50 6.48 6.04 -4.11
C GLN A 50 5.04 6.48 -4.34
N ASN A 51 4.84 7.67 -4.93
CA ASN A 51 3.50 8.15 -5.25
C ASN A 51 2.80 7.25 -6.27
N GLN A 52 3.52 6.70 -7.25
CA GLN A 52 2.95 5.75 -8.21
C GLN A 52 2.53 4.44 -7.52
N ILE A 53 3.33 3.93 -6.57
CA ILE A 53 3.00 2.74 -5.79
C ILE A 53 1.78 3.02 -4.89
N GLU A 54 1.74 4.15 -4.20
CA GLU A 54 0.62 4.56 -3.35
C GLU A 54 -0.66 4.73 -4.17
N ALA A 55 -0.58 5.42 -5.31
CA ALA A 55 -1.70 5.53 -6.25
C ALA A 55 -2.18 4.16 -6.74
N ALA A 56 -1.27 3.22 -7.03
CA ALA A 56 -1.64 1.87 -7.46
C ALA A 56 -2.24 1.01 -6.33
N GLN A 57 -1.92 1.29 -5.07
CA GLN A 57 -2.52 0.65 -3.89
C GLN A 57 -3.89 1.23 -3.55
N GLU A 58 -4.08 2.53 -3.76
CA GLU A 58 -5.36 3.23 -3.61
C GLU A 58 -6.35 2.88 -4.73
N VAL A 59 -5.86 2.40 -5.87
CA VAL A 59 -6.73 1.76 -6.87
C VAL A 59 -7.33 0.52 -6.22
N PRO A 60 -8.65 0.51 -5.93
CA PRO A 60 -9.27 -0.65 -5.33
C PRO A 60 -9.03 -1.83 -6.27
N PRO A 61 -8.62 -3.01 -5.77
CA PRO A 61 -8.58 -4.17 -6.62
C PRO A 61 -9.97 -4.31 -7.23
N GLN A 62 -10.06 -4.49 -8.55
CA GLN A 62 -11.29 -4.90 -9.26
C GLN A 62 -11.65 -6.36 -8.86
N ALA A 63 -11.53 -6.68 -7.57
CA ALA A 63 -11.81 -7.94 -6.96
C ALA A 63 -13.32 -8.06 -6.84
N SER A 64 -13.94 -8.55 -7.92
CA SER A 64 -15.19 -9.29 -7.88
C SER A 64 -16.36 -8.61 -7.15
N SER A 65 -16.39 -7.28 -7.11
CA SER A 65 -17.62 -6.57 -6.77
C SER A 65 -18.63 -6.91 -7.86
N LEU A 66 -19.74 -7.54 -7.46
CA LEU A 66 -20.94 -7.51 -8.28
C LEU A 66 -21.15 -6.05 -8.73
N GLU A 67 -21.52 -5.85 -9.99
CA GLU A 67 -21.96 -4.52 -10.43
C GLU A 67 -23.07 -4.04 -9.50
N ASP A 68 -23.17 -2.73 -9.25
CA ASP A 68 -24.21 -2.24 -8.36
C ASP A 68 -25.61 -2.62 -8.91
N PRO A 69 -26.56 -3.01 -8.04
CA PRO A 69 -27.91 -3.34 -8.46
C PRO A 69 -28.59 -2.08 -9.01
N MET A 70 -29.16 -2.20 -10.20
CA MET A 70 -29.87 -1.11 -10.86
C MET A 70 -31.37 -1.22 -10.61
N LEU A 71 -31.95 -0.12 -10.11
CA LEU A 71 -33.40 0.02 -9.90
C LEU A 71 -33.98 0.93 -10.99
N MET A 72 -34.97 0.43 -11.73
CA MET A 72 -35.64 1.15 -12.80
C MET A 72 -37.14 1.25 -12.55
N PHE A 73 -37.68 2.46 -12.72
CA PHE A 73 -39.10 2.75 -12.70
C PHE A 73 -39.55 3.09 -14.11
N GLU A 74 -40.55 2.37 -14.62
CA GLU A 74 -41.05 2.54 -15.98
C GLU A 74 -42.57 2.67 -15.98
N LEU A 75 -43.08 3.58 -16.81
CA LEU A 75 -44.50 3.74 -17.06
C LEU A 75 -44.77 3.30 -18.49
N LYS A 76 -45.42 2.14 -18.67
CA LYS A 76 -45.72 1.58 -19.98
C LYS A 76 -47.14 1.92 -20.41
N ASN A 77 -47.30 2.14 -21.72
CA ASN A 77 -48.59 2.39 -22.38
C ASN A 77 -49.35 3.61 -21.81
N VAL A 78 -48.63 4.67 -21.42
CA VAL A 78 -49.23 5.92 -20.95
C VAL A 78 -49.90 6.66 -22.13
N PRO A 79 -51.14 7.15 -21.96
CA PRO A 79 -51.80 8.02 -22.93
C PRO A 79 -50.99 9.31 -23.21
N VAL A 80 -50.71 9.61 -24.49
CA VAL A 80 -49.93 10.81 -24.89
C VAL A 80 -50.79 12.07 -25.03
N ASP A 81 -52.11 11.90 -24.96
CA ASP A 81 -53.13 12.93 -25.06
C ASP A 81 -53.44 13.56 -23.70
N SER A 82 -53.58 12.75 -22.65
CA SER A 82 -53.93 13.22 -21.30
C SER A 82 -52.82 13.04 -20.27
N PHE A 83 -51.85 12.14 -20.53
CA PHE A 83 -50.87 11.65 -19.56
C PHE A 83 -51.49 11.11 -18.25
N ALA A 84 -52.78 10.80 -18.27
CA ALA A 84 -53.50 10.25 -17.13
C ALA A 84 -53.16 8.76 -16.99
N PHE A 85 -52.84 8.32 -15.77
CA PHE A 85 -52.43 6.95 -15.50
C PHE A 85 -53.60 5.99 -15.25
N ASP A 86 -54.82 6.50 -15.18
CA ASP A 86 -56.05 5.82 -14.77
C ASP A 86 -57.15 5.81 -15.85
N GLU A 87 -57.03 6.60 -16.92
CA GLU A 87 -58.00 6.62 -18.03
C GLU A 87 -58.09 5.31 -18.81
N ARG A 88 -56.97 4.59 -18.94
CA ARG A 88 -56.90 3.32 -19.68
C ARG A 88 -56.33 2.22 -18.80
N ASN A 89 -57.05 1.11 -18.70
CA ASN A 89 -56.68 -0.09 -17.93
C ASN A 89 -55.37 -0.76 -18.41
N MET A 90 -54.77 -0.30 -19.51
CA MET A 90 -53.53 -0.84 -20.05
C MET A 90 -52.27 -0.08 -19.64
N THR A 91 -52.41 1.04 -18.91
CA THR A 91 -51.27 1.77 -18.35
C THR A 91 -50.65 0.98 -17.21
N GLN A 92 -49.35 0.71 -17.28
CA GLN A 92 -48.64 -0.12 -16.31
C GLN A 92 -47.54 0.68 -15.63
N LYS A 93 -47.37 0.46 -14.32
CA LYS A 93 -46.27 1.00 -13.50
C LYS A 93 -45.35 -0.16 -13.15
N GLN A 94 -44.19 -0.22 -13.77
CA GLN A 94 -43.23 -1.32 -13.61
C GLN A 94 -42.05 -0.85 -12.75
N VAL A 95 -41.68 -1.68 -11.77
CA VAL A 95 -40.44 -1.53 -11.01
C VAL A 95 -39.56 -2.72 -11.34
N THR A 96 -38.31 -2.48 -11.70
CA THR A 96 -37.38 -3.53 -12.12
C THR A 96 -36.08 -3.40 -11.34
N LEU A 97 -35.62 -4.51 -10.78
CA LEU A 97 -34.32 -4.64 -10.12
C LEU A 97 -33.45 -5.56 -10.98
N SER A 98 -32.30 -5.09 -11.44
CA SER A 98 -31.36 -5.89 -12.24
C SER A 98 -29.98 -5.92 -11.60
N GLN A 99 -29.40 -7.11 -11.53
CA GLN A 99 -28.07 -7.39 -10.98
C GLN A 99 -27.36 -8.37 -11.90
N ARG A 100 -26.14 -8.04 -12.35
CA ARG A 100 -25.31 -8.99 -13.09
C ARG A 100 -24.69 -9.99 -12.11
N LEU A 101 -24.95 -11.28 -12.31
CA LEU A 101 -24.35 -12.38 -11.54
C LEU A 101 -23.16 -12.99 -12.32
N PRO A 102 -22.13 -13.52 -11.64
CA PRO A 102 -21.01 -14.20 -12.28
C PRO A 102 -21.39 -15.57 -12.88
#